data_AF-A0A077EFS5-F1
#
_entry.id   AF-A0A077EFS5-F1
#
_cell.length_a   1.000
_cell.length_b   1.000
_cell.length_c   1.000
_cell.angle_alpha   90.00
_cell.angle_beta   90.00
_cell.angle_gamma   90.00
#
_symmetry.space_group_name_H-M   'P 1'
#
loop_
_entity.id
_entity.type
_entity.pdbx_description
1 polymer ?
#
loop_
_entity_poly.entity_id
_entity_poly.type
_entity_poly.pdbx_seq_one_letter_code
_entity_poly.pdbx_strand_id
1 'polypeptide(L)' 'MELAQTVLDNTRSNYQYGLATLTELLDAENALVQAKNNYSNSLYDYKVAEIQLYKAQGELLNLTK' A
#
# COMPACT_ATOMS: atom_id res chain seq x y z
N MET A 1 6.29 -0.98 -2.74
CA MET A 1 5.64 -2.32 -2.68
C MET A 1 6.59 -3.43 -3.11
N GLU A 2 7.34 -3.24 -4.20
CA GLU A 2 8.33 -4.21 -4.69
C GLU A 2 9.29 -4.72 -3.60
N LEU A 3 9.91 -3.81 -2.82
CA LEU A 3 10.80 -4.20 -1.73
C LEU A 3 10.13 -5.14 -0.70
N ALA A 4 8.91 -4.83 -0.26
CA ALA A 4 8.19 -5.66 0.72
C ALA A 4 7.84 -7.04 0.15
N GLN A 5 7.56 -7.13 -1.16
CA GLN A 5 7.34 -8.39 -1.86
C GLN A 5 8.64 -9.21 -1.92
N THR A 6 9.76 -8.59 -2.32
CA THR A 6 11.07 -9.26 -2.36
C THR A 6 11.51 -9.77 -0.98
N VAL A 7 11.27 -8.97 0.08
CA VAL A 7 11.56 -9.40 1.46
C VAL A 7 10.71 -10.61 1.83
N LEU A 8 9.41 -10.61 1.55
CA LEU A 8 8.55 -11.77 1.79
C LEU A 8 9.03 -13.01 1.04
N ASP A 9 9.36 -12.88 -0.24
CA ASP A 9 9.79 -14.01 -1.06
C ASP A 9 11.10 -14.62 -0.54
N ASN A 10 12.05 -13.78 -0.12
CA ASN A 10 13.29 -14.22 0.51
C ASN A 10 13.03 -14.89 1.87
N THR A 11 12.21 -14.29 2.73
CA THR A 11 11.90 -14.85 4.05
C THR A 11 11.15 -16.18 3.93
N ARG A 12 10.26 -16.31 2.95
CA ARG A 12 9.57 -17.58 2.65
C ARG A 12 10.56 -18.64 2.18
N SER A 13 11.52 -18.29 1.33
CA SER A 13 12.57 -19.23 0.92
C SER A 13 13.42 -19.67 2.11
N ASN A 14 13.87 -18.72 2.94
CA ASN A 14 14.63 -19.02 4.14
C ASN A 14 13.86 -19.89 5.13
N TYR A 15 12.56 -19.64 5.33
CA TYR A 15 11.70 -20.46 6.17
C TYR A 15 11.62 -21.90 5.66
N GLN A 16 11.48 -22.10 4.34
CA GLN A 16 11.48 -23.44 3.73
C GLN A 16 12.79 -24.21 3.97
N TYR A 17 13.92 -23.50 4.02
CA TYR A 17 15.23 -24.09 4.33
C TYR A 17 15.56 -24.11 5.83
N GLY A 18 14.64 -23.69 6.70
CA GLY A 18 14.86 -23.62 8.15
C GLY A 18 15.82 -22.52 8.60
N LEU A 19 16.11 -21.55 7.74
CA LEU A 19 16.98 -20.40 7.98
C LEU A 19 16.24 -19.16 8.49
N ALA A 20 14.91 -19.19 8.49
CA ALA A 20 14.04 -18.19 9.10
C ALA A 20 12.95 -18.88 9.93
N THR A 21 12.43 -18.17 10.91
CA THR A 21 11.36 -18.62 11.80
C THR A 21 9.97 -18.35 11.21
N LEU A 22 8.95 -19.05 11.72
CA LEU A 22 7.56 -18.79 11.34
C LEU A 22 7.15 -17.34 11.68
N THR A 23 7.66 -16.79 12.78
CA THR A 23 7.41 -15.40 13.17
C THR A 23 7.94 -14.41 12.14
N GLU A 24 9.18 -14.59 11.67
CA GLU A 24 9.75 -13.73 10.64
C GLU A 24 8.95 -13.79 9.32
N LEU A 25 8.47 -14.98 8.94
CA LEU A 25 7.59 -15.13 7.78
C LEU A 25 6.28 -14.35 7.95
N LEU A 26 5.61 -14.50 9.10
CA LEU A 26 4.37 -13.79 9.40
C LEU A 26 4.57 -12.27 9.44
N ASP A 27 5.69 -11.80 9.98
CA ASP A 27 6.04 -10.37 10.01
C ASP A 27 6.24 -9.82 8.59
N ALA A 28 6.91 -10.58 7.71
CA ALA A 28 7.09 -10.19 6.32
C ALA A 28 5.74 -10.15 5.55
N GLU A 29 4.83 -11.10 5.81
CA GLU A 29 3.49 -11.10 5.23
C GLU A 29 2.67 -9.88 5.69
N ASN A 30 2.71 -9.58 7.00
CA ASN A 30 2.06 -8.39 7.57
C ASN A 30 2.61 -7.09 6.98
N ALA A 31 3.94 -6.98 6.83
CA ALA A 31 4.57 -5.81 6.24
C ALA A 31 4.12 -5.58 4.79
N LEU A 32 3.97 -6.64 3.99
CA LEU A 32 3.46 -6.53 2.62
C LEU A 32 2.00 -6.06 2.60
N VAL A 33 1.15 -6.59 3.48
CA VAL A 33 -0.25 -6.18 3.58
C VAL A 33 -0.36 -4.71 3.99
N GLN A 34 0.42 -4.28 4.99
CA GLN A 34 0.47 -2.87 5.41
C GLN A 34 0.93 -1.96 4.28
N ALA A 35 1.98 -2.35 3.52
CA ALA A 35 2.45 -1.57 2.38
C ALA A 35 1.38 -1.40 1.29
N LYS A 36 0.59 -2.45 1.00
CA LYS A 36 -0.53 -2.39 0.06
C LYS A 36 -1.65 -1.48 0.56
N ASN A 37 -2.00 -1.58 1.83
CA ASN A 37 -3.04 -0.73 2.43
C ASN A 37 -2.62 0.74 2.43
N ASN A 38 -1.39 1.04 2.81
CA ASN A 38 -0.86 2.40 2.81
C ASN A 38 -0.88 3.02 1.41
N TYR A 39 -0.51 2.24 0.38
CA TYR A 39 -0.60 2.69 -1.01
C TYR A 39 -2.04 3.02 -1.43
N SER A 40 -3.01 2.15 -1.12
CA SER A 40 -4.42 2.40 -1.40
C SER A 40 -4.95 3.64 -0.69
N ASN A 41 -4.58 3.83 0.59
CA ASN A 41 -4.97 5.01 1.36
C ASN A 41 -4.37 6.29 0.76
N SER A 42 -3.09 6.28 0.38
CA SER A 42 -2.47 7.43 -0.29
C SER A 42 -3.14 7.79 -1.61
N LEU A 43 -3.57 6.78 -2.40
CA LEU A 43 -4.31 7.04 -3.62
C LEU A 43 -5.70 7.63 -3.34
N TYR A 44 -6.38 7.14 -2.31
CA TYR A 44 -7.66 7.68 -1.87
C TYR A 44 -7.51 9.15 -1.43
N ASP A 45 -6.55 9.44 -0.56
CA ASP A 45 -6.28 10.78 -0.05
C ASP A 45 -5.92 11.75 -1.18
N TYR A 46 -5.12 11.30 -2.15
CA TYR A 46 -4.82 12.06 -3.37
C TYR A 46 -6.10 12.45 -4.13
N LYS A 47 -7.03 11.50 -4.32
CA LYS A 47 -8.29 11.79 -5.00
C LYS A 47 -9.20 12.72 -4.23
N VAL A 48 -9.24 12.59 -2.90
CA VAL A 48 -9.96 13.54 -2.05
C VAL A 48 -9.37 14.94 -2.18
N ALA A 49 -8.04 15.07 -2.16
CA ALA A 49 -7.36 16.35 -2.32
C ALA A 49 -7.61 16.98 -3.71
N GLU A 50 -7.60 16.17 -4.77
CA GLU A 50 -7.95 16.60 -6.14
C GLU A 50 -9.37 17.18 -6.21
N ILE A 51 -10.36 16.50 -5.59
CA ILE A 51 -11.74 17.00 -5.50
C ILE A 51 -11.82 18.29 -4.68
N GLN A 52 -11.10 18.38 -3.57
CA GLN A 52 -11.06 19.60 -2.74
C GLN A 52 -10.45 20.78 -3.50
N LEU A 53 -9.44 20.54 -4.34
CA LEU A 53 -8.85 21.55 -5.19
C LEU A 53 -9.89 22.09 -6.20
N TYR A 54 -10.58 21.21 -6.93
CA TYR A 54 -11.67 21.61 -7.83
C TYR A 54 -12.80 22.35 -7.11
N LYS A 55 -13.09 21.97 -5.85
CA LYS A 55 -14.05 22.70 -5.00
C LYS A 55 -13.60 24.11 -4.70
N ALA A 56 -12.34 24.29 -4.30
CA ALA A 56 -11.77 25.58 -3.96
C ALA A 56 -11.65 26.51 -5.18
N GLN A 57 -11.44 25.96 -6.37
CA GLN A 57 -11.38 26.69 -7.64
C GLN A 57 -12.77 27.13 -8.16
N GLY A 58 -13.86 26.71 -7.51
CA GLY A 58 -15.23 27.04 -7.94
C GLY A 58 -15.72 26.23 -9.14
N GLU A 59 -14.94 25.27 -9.62
CA GLU A 59 -15.25 24.44 -10.79
C GLU A 59 -16.09 23.20 -10.47
N LEU A 60 -16.35 22.91 -9.19
CA LEU A 60 -17.12 21.73 -8.77
C LEU A 60 -18.53 21.66 -9.40
N LEU A 61 -19.12 22.81 -9.73
CA LEU A 61 -20.44 22.90 -10.37
C LEU A 61 -20.41 22.65 -11.89
N ASN A 62 -19.23 22.75 -12.53
CA ASN A 62 -19.09 22.57 -13.99
C ASN A 62 -18.86 21.11 -14.40
N LEU A 63 -18.57 20.20 -13.46
CA LEU A 63 -18.44 18.77 -13.72
C LEU A 63 -19.80 18.04 -13.88
N THR A 64 -20.91 18.72 -13.61
CA THR A 64 -22.29 18.19 -13.72
C THR A 64 -23.07 18.69 -14.95
N LYS A 65 -22.40 19.30 -15.94
CA LYS A 65 -23.02 19.72 -17.20
C LYS A 65 -22.50 18.94 -18.40
#